data_AF-A0A7X7XVK8-F1
#
_entry.id   AF-A0A7X7XVK8-F1
#
_cell.length_a   1.000
_cell.length_b   1.000
_cell.length_c   1.000
_cell.angle_alpha   90.00
_cell.angle_beta   90.00
_cell.angle_gamma   90.00
#
_symmetry.space_group_name_H-M   'P 1'
#
loop_
_entity.id
_entity.type
_entity.pdbx_description
1 polymer ?
#
loop_
_entity_poly.entity_id
_entity_poly.type
_entity_poly.pdbx_seq_one_letter_code
_entity_poly.pdbx_strand_id
1 'polypeptide(L)'
;MKREVLGKCPVCDGDTSITKIRCSKCKTTIEGNFDLCKFCKLTPEQKIFVDVFIKCRGNIKEIEKELGISYPTVKNKIEDVVMALGHKVDSTAYESIDRKEILDRLNNGEISVDEALELLKK
;
A
#
# COMPACT_ATOMS: atom_id res chain seq x y z
N MET A 1 16.28 -19.04 10.84
CA MET A 1 15.48 -18.15 9.97
C MET A 1 14.02 -18.53 10.05
N LYS A 2 13.12 -17.61 10.40
CA LYS A 2 11.67 -17.83 10.26
C LYS A 2 11.34 -17.77 8.77
N ARG A 3 10.66 -18.79 8.24
CA ARG A 3 10.13 -18.78 6.87
C ARG A 3 8.71 -18.23 6.93
N GLU A 4 8.43 -17.18 6.18
CA GLU A 4 7.05 -16.69 6.03
C GLU A 4 6.24 -17.66 5.17
N VAL A 5 4.93 -17.66 5.38
CA VAL A 5 4.01 -18.38 4.52
C VAL A 5 4.01 -17.71 3.14
N LEU A 6 4.17 -18.51 2.09
CA LEU A 6 4.15 -18.02 0.72
C LEU A 6 2.72 -17.63 0.36
N GLY A 7 2.47 -16.34 0.14
CA GLY A 7 1.16 -15.81 -0.26
C GLY A 7 0.75 -16.17 -1.68
N LYS A 8 1.73 -16.50 -2.51
CA LYS A 8 1.62 -16.84 -3.93
C LYS A 8 2.48 -18.05 -4.25
N CYS A 9 2.08 -18.81 -5.27
CA CYS A 9 2.84 -19.96 -5.75
C CYS A 9 4.09 -19.48 -6.50
N PRO A 10 5.32 -19.85 -6.10
CA PRO A 10 6.55 -19.40 -6.78
C PRO A 10 6.74 -20.00 -8.18
N VAL A 11 5.86 -20.92 -8.60
CA VAL A 11 5.91 -21.58 -9.91
C VAL A 11 4.94 -20.95 -10.91
N CYS A 12 3.74 -20.57 -10.47
CA CYS A 12 2.67 -20.10 -11.37
C CYS A 12 1.95 -18.83 -10.92
N ASP A 13 2.40 -18.21 -9.82
CA ASP A 13 1.80 -17.01 -9.20
C ASP A 13 0.32 -17.14 -8.80
N GLY A 14 -0.18 -18.38 -8.74
CA GLY A 14 -1.51 -18.70 -8.22
C GLY A 14 -1.62 -18.48 -6.71
N ASP A 15 -2.85 -18.39 -6.22
CA ASP A 15 -3.13 -18.28 -4.79
C ASP A 15 -2.80 -19.59 -4.04
N THR A 16 -2.30 -19.45 -2.83
CA THR A 16 -1.98 -20.57 -1.94
C THR A 16 -2.97 -20.61 -0.75
N SER A 17 -3.16 -21.79 -0.18
CA SER A 17 -3.96 -22.02 1.02
C SER A 17 -3.14 -22.74 2.09
N ILE A 18 -3.54 -22.58 3.35
CA ILE A 18 -2.96 -23.33 4.47
C ILE A 18 -3.78 -24.60 4.64
N THR A 19 -3.10 -25.75 4.70
CA THR A 19 -3.74 -27.06 4.91
C THR A 19 -3.58 -27.61 6.33
N LYS A 20 -2.59 -27.10 7.08
CA LYS A 20 -2.18 -27.63 8.38
C LYS A 20 -1.59 -26.55 9.28
N ILE A 21 -2.13 -26.41 10.49
CA ILE A 21 -1.68 -25.48 11.52
C ILE A 21 -1.24 -26.29 12.75
N ARG A 22 -0.04 -26.03 13.27
CA ARG A 22 0.47 -26.71 14.46
C ARG A 22 0.64 -25.73 15.62
N CYS A 23 -0.02 -26.01 16.73
CA CYS A 23 0.19 -25.25 17.97
C CYS A 23 1.56 -25.60 18.57
N SER A 24 2.41 -24.60 18.78
CA SER A 24 3.73 -24.79 19.39
C SER A 24 3.67 -25.21 20.85
N LYS A 25 2.61 -24.81 21.58
CA LYS A 25 2.40 -25.07 23.01
C LYS A 25 1.89 -26.48 23.30
N CYS A 26 0.69 -26.83 22.82
CA CYS A 26 0.05 -28.12 23.12
C CYS A 26 0.30 -29.20 22.05
N LYS A 27 1.03 -28.88 20.98
CA LYS A 27 1.35 -29.78 19.84
C LYS A 27 0.15 -30.26 19.02
N THR A 28 -1.06 -29.81 19.34
CA THR A 28 -2.26 -30.06 18.53
C THR A 28 -2.04 -29.61 17.10
N THR A 29 -2.43 -30.46 16.17
CA THR A 29 -2.44 -30.19 14.74
C THR A 29 -3.89 -30.03 14.31
N ILE A 30 -4.17 -28.94 13.61
CA ILE A 30 -5.47 -28.65 13.01
C ILE A 30 -5.28 -28.77 11.49
N GLU A 31 -6.01 -29.67 10.87
CA GLU A 31 -5.99 -29.89 9.41
C GLU A 31 -7.32 -29.43 8.81
N GLY A 32 -7.25 -28.83 7.62
CA GLY A 32 -8.39 -28.22 6.96
C GLY A 32 -7.94 -27.23 5.90
N ASN A 33 -8.86 -26.70 5.10
CA ASN A 33 -8.55 -25.65 4.14
C ASN A 33 -8.75 -24.29 4.79
N PHE A 34 -7.66 -23.55 4.96
CA PHE A 34 -7.69 -22.20 5.53
C PHE A 34 -7.18 -21.19 4.52
N ASP A 35 -7.88 -20.06 4.42
CA ASP A 35 -7.42 -18.92 3.67
C ASP A 35 -6.25 -18.23 4.37
N LEU A 36 -5.36 -17.67 3.56
CA LEU A 36 -4.33 -16.77 4.04
C LEU A 36 -4.94 -15.47 4.57
N CYS A 37 -4.29 -14.87 5.56
CA CYS A 37 -4.65 -13.53 6.00
C CYS A 37 -4.50 -12.53 4.85
N LYS A 38 -5.35 -11.48 4.80
CA LYS A 38 -5.30 -10.48 3.71
C LYS A 38 -3.91 -9.84 3.52
N PHE A 39 -3.17 -9.64 4.60
CA PHE A 39 -1.81 -9.09 4.59
C PHE A 39 -0.75 -10.11 4.13
N CYS A 40 -1.03 -11.40 4.28
CA CYS A 40 -0.13 -12.49 3.90
C CYS A 40 0.03 -12.58 2.37
N LYS A 41 -0.93 -12.01 1.63
CA LYS A 41 -0.94 -11.93 0.16
C LYS A 41 -0.16 -10.73 -0.39
N LEU A 42 0.24 -9.78 0.46
CA LEU A 42 1.00 -8.60 0.03
C LEU A 42 2.39 -9.00 -0.48
N THR A 43 2.85 -8.29 -1.52
CA THR A 43 4.22 -8.42 -2.02
C THR A 43 5.24 -7.94 -0.97
N PRO A 44 6.53 -8.35 -1.07
CA PRO A 44 7.56 -7.85 -0.16
C PRO A 44 7.62 -6.31 -0.12
N GLU A 45 7.47 -5.65 -1.26
CA GLU A 45 7.49 -4.19 -1.38
C GLU A 45 6.29 -3.54 -0.68
N GLN A 46 5.09 -4.11 -0.87
CA GLN A 46 3.88 -3.66 -0.19
C GLN A 46 3.99 -3.82 1.33
N LYS A 47 4.56 -4.93 1.82
CA LYS A 47 4.80 -5.15 3.25
C LYS A 47 5.75 -4.10 3.84
N ILE A 48 6.85 -3.80 3.15
CA ILE A 48 7.80 -2.76 3.56
C ILE A 48 7.10 -1.40 3.62
N PHE A 49 6.31 -1.08 2.60
CA PHE A 49 5.58 0.18 2.57
C PHE A 49 4.58 0.29 3.73
N VAL A 50 3.82 -0.77 4.03
CA VAL A 50 2.89 -0.80 5.17
C VAL A 50 3.62 -0.60 6.50
N ASP A 51 4.77 -1.25 6.69
CA ASP A 51 5.58 -1.10 7.91
C ASP A 51 6.03 0.36 8.10
N VAL A 52 6.55 0.98 7.03
CA VAL A 52 6.97 2.38 7.05
C VAL A 52 5.78 3.32 7.25
N PHE A 53 4.66 3.07 6.59
CA PHE A 53 3.45 3.88 6.75
C PHE A 53 2.99 3.90 8.21
N ILE A 54 2.99 2.75 8.89
CA ILE A 54 2.63 2.65 10.31
C ILE A 54 3.70 3.28 11.20
N LYS A 55 4.99 3.08 10.91
CA LYS A 55 6.11 3.72 11.62
C LYS A 55 5.98 5.25 11.61
N CYS A 56 5.63 5.82 10.47
CA CYS A 56 5.38 7.25 10.28
C CYS A 56 3.95 7.68 10.66
N ARG A 57 3.13 6.79 11.23
CA ARG A 57 1.74 7.06 11.67
C ARG A 57 0.86 7.66 10.55
N GLY A 58 1.15 7.31 9.30
CA GLY A 58 0.46 7.84 8.11
C GLY A 58 0.84 9.27 7.74
N ASN A 59 1.88 9.86 8.33
CA ASN A 59 2.37 11.19 7.96
C ASN A 59 3.12 11.13 6.63
N ILE A 60 2.46 11.61 5.56
CA ILE A 60 3.00 11.52 4.19
C ILE A 60 4.37 12.22 4.08
N LYS A 61 4.57 13.38 4.71
CA LYS A 61 5.85 14.11 4.65
C LYS A 61 6.99 13.32 5.28
N GLU A 62 6.70 12.60 6.37
CA GLU A 62 7.71 11.72 7.00
C GLU A 62 7.99 10.50 6.14
N ILE A 63 6.97 9.94 5.47
CA ILE A 63 7.13 8.80 4.56
C ILE A 63 7.95 9.19 3.33
N GLU A 64 7.69 10.36 2.73
CA GLU A 64 8.49 10.91 1.62
C GLU A 64 9.97 11.00 2.02
N LYS A 65 10.25 11.52 3.21
CA LYS A 65 11.61 11.66 3.74
C LYS A 65 12.26 10.31 4.05
N GLU A 66 11.53 9.38 4.66
CA GLU A 66 12.03 8.06 5.05
C GLU A 66 12.35 7.18 3.82
N LEU A 67 11.50 7.24 2.79
CA LEU A 67 11.64 6.44 1.57
C LEU A 67 12.38 7.17 0.44
N GLY A 68 12.62 8.47 0.57
CA GLY A 68 13.27 9.29 -0.47
C GLY A 68 12.45 9.37 -1.76
N ILE A 69 11.11 9.39 -1.64
CA ILE A 69 10.19 9.41 -2.79
C ILE A 69 9.28 10.63 -2.74
N SER A 70 8.78 11.05 -3.90
CA SER A 70 7.85 12.17 -4.01
C SER A 70 6.46 11.84 -3.46
N TYR A 71 5.71 12.87 -3.07
CA TYR A 71 4.31 12.78 -2.65
C TYR A 71 3.43 11.94 -3.58
N PRO A 72 3.46 12.12 -4.92
CA PRO A 72 2.68 11.27 -5.84
C PRO A 72 3.06 9.80 -5.74
N THR A 73 4.34 9.50 -5.52
CA THR A 73 4.82 8.12 -5.37
C THR A 73 4.33 7.48 -4.08
N VAL A 74 4.33 8.23 -2.96
CA VAL A 74 3.77 7.73 -1.69
C VAL A 74 2.29 7.40 -1.88
N LYS A 75 1.55 8.28 -2.55
CA LYS A 75 0.12 8.12 -2.79
C LYS A 75 -0.18 6.90 -3.66
N ASN A 76 0.52 6.74 -4.79
CA ASN A 76 0.40 5.56 -5.65
C ASN A 76 0.68 4.25 -4.88
N LYS A 77 1.64 4.27 -3.94
CA LYS A 77 1.91 3.11 -3.07
C LYS A 77 0.80 2.84 -2.05
N ILE A 78 0.15 3.88 -1.51
CA ILE A 78 -1.04 3.71 -0.66
C ILE A 78 -2.14 3.03 -1.47
N GLU A 79 -2.41 3.50 -2.68
CA GLU A 79 -3.45 2.96 -3.55
C GLU A 79 -3.19 1.51 -3.94
N ASP A 80 -1.96 1.18 -4.31
CA ASP A 80 -1.52 -0.19 -4.60
C ASP A 80 -1.81 -1.13 -3.43
N VAL A 81 -1.47 -0.72 -2.20
CA VAL A 81 -1.76 -1.49 -0.99
C VAL A 81 -3.26 -1.58 -0.70
N VAL A 82 -4.02 -0.50 -0.88
CA VAL A 82 -5.48 -0.47 -0.70
C VAL A 82 -6.16 -1.47 -1.65
N MET A 83 -5.76 -1.49 -2.92
CA MET A 83 -6.24 -2.45 -3.91
C MET A 83 -5.83 -3.89 -3.56
N ALA A 84 -4.56 -4.11 -3.18
CA ALA A 84 -4.06 -5.43 -2.79
C ALA A 84 -4.78 -6.00 -1.55
N LEU A 85 -5.27 -5.13 -0.66
CA LEU A 85 -6.09 -5.50 0.49
C LEU A 85 -7.59 -5.68 0.16
N GLY A 86 -7.99 -5.49 -1.10
CA GLY A 86 -9.36 -5.71 -1.58
C GLY A 86 -10.33 -4.55 -1.31
N HIS A 87 -9.81 -3.36 -1.01
CA HIS A 87 -10.65 -2.17 -0.81
C HIS A 87 -10.94 -1.49 -2.15
N LYS A 88 -12.17 -0.97 -2.30
CA LYS A 88 -12.53 -0.14 -3.45
C LYS A 88 -11.92 1.25 -3.28
N VAL A 89 -11.26 1.71 -4.33
CA VAL A 89 -10.73 3.07 -4.40
C VAL A 89 -11.86 3.98 -4.90
N ASP A 90 -12.50 4.72 -3.99
CA ASP A 90 -13.49 5.73 -4.38
C ASP A 90 -12.77 6.90 -5.06
N SER A 91 -13.07 7.10 -6.34
CA SER A 91 -12.50 8.14 -7.19
C SER A 91 -12.83 9.57 -6.74
N THR A 92 -13.82 9.76 -5.86
CA THR A 92 -14.24 11.09 -5.37
C THR A 92 -13.26 11.74 -4.39
N ALA A 93 -12.44 10.95 -3.69
CA ALA A 93 -11.36 11.50 -2.87
C ALA A 93 -10.27 12.18 -3.72
N TYR A 94 -10.12 11.78 -5.00
CA TYR A 94 -9.06 12.25 -5.88
C TYR A 94 -9.26 13.70 -6.33
N GLU A 95 -10.48 14.12 -6.65
CA GLU A 95 -10.76 15.51 -7.09
C GLU A 95 -10.42 16.56 -6.03
N SER A 96 -10.50 16.21 -4.75
CA SER A 96 -10.14 17.12 -3.65
C SER A 96 -8.63 17.18 -3.41
N ILE A 97 -7.92 16.10 -3.74
CA ILE A 97 -6.48 15.94 -3.48
C ILE A 97 -5.66 16.44 -4.67
N ASP A 98 -6.11 16.24 -5.91
CA ASP A 98 -5.48 16.75 -7.13
C ASP A 98 -5.42 18.28 -7.13
N ARG A 99 -6.49 18.93 -6.67
CA ARG A 99 -6.50 20.39 -6.42
C ARG A 99 -5.44 20.83 -5.41
N LYS A 100 -5.20 20.04 -4.35
CA LYS A 100 -4.19 20.36 -3.34
C LYS A 100 -2.78 20.20 -3.89
N GLU A 101 -2.55 19.18 -4.72
CA GLU A 101 -1.28 18.96 -5.41
C GLU A 101 -0.95 20.09 -6.38
N ILE A 102 -1.94 20.58 -7.13
CA ILE A 102 -1.77 21.75 -8.01
C ILE A 102 -1.38 22.98 -7.18
N LEU A 103 -2.00 23.19 -6.02
CA LEU A 103 -1.68 24.31 -5.13
C LEU A 103 -0.30 24.20 -4.48
N ASP A 104 0.14 22.99 -4.11
CA ASP A 104 1.47 22.76 -3.53
C ASP A 104 2.57 23.00 -4.58
N ARG A 105 2.37 22.55 -5.84
CA ARG A 105 3.28 22.83 -6.97
C ARG A 105 3.37 24.32 -7.30
N LEU A 106 2.24 25.05 -7.21
CA LEU A 106 2.22 26.50 -7.37
C LEU A 106 3.01 27.19 -6.25
N ASN A 107 2.82 26.77 -5.00
CA ASN A 107 3.50 27.35 -3.83
C ASN A 107 5.01 27.10 -3.84
N ASN A 108 5.45 25.97 -4.39
CA ASN A 108 6.87 25.64 -4.58
C ASN A 108 7.49 26.31 -5.81
N GLY A 109 6.70 27.01 -6.64
CA GLY A 109 7.16 27.66 -7.87
C GLY A 109 7.48 26.69 -9.02
N GLU A 110 6.97 25.46 -8.96
CA GLU A 110 7.15 24.44 -9.99
C GLU A 110 6.25 24.64 -11.20
N ILE A 111 5.14 25.37 -11.02
CA ILE A 111 4.19 25.77 -12.07
C ILE A 111 3.82 27.25 -11.91
N SER A 112 3.48 27.89 -13.01
CA SER A 112 2.97 29.26 -13.02
C SER A 112 1.50 29.33 -12.57
N VAL A 113 1.06 30.54 -12.21
CA VAL A 113 -0.35 30.80 -11.84
C VAL A 113 -1.30 30.42 -12.99
N ASP A 114 -0.91 30.70 -14.24
CA ASP A 114 -1.71 30.40 -15.42
C ASP A 114 -1.83 28.88 -15.66
N GLU A 115 -0.73 28.14 -15.51
CA GLU A 115 -0.74 26.67 -15.61
C GLU A 115 -1.57 26.02 -14.49
N ALA A 116 -1.51 26.54 -13.26
CA ALA A 116 -2.34 26.06 -12.17
C ALA A 116 -3.84 26.29 -12.47
N LEU A 117 -4.21 27.43 -13.06
CA LEU A 117 -5.59 27.75 -13.44
C LEU A 117 -6.13 26.86 -14.56
N GLU A 118 -5.29 26.42 -15.51
CA GLU A 118 -5.69 25.46 -16.53
C GLU A 118 -5.90 24.05 -15.95
N LEU A 119 -5.00 23.62 -15.05
CA LEU A 119 -5.10 22.32 -14.38
C LEU A 119 -6.32 22.22 -13.46
N LEU A 120 -6.73 23.33 -12.82
CA LEU A 120 -7.90 23.38 -11.92
C LEU A 120 -9.26 23.46 -12.63
N LYS A 121 -9.28 23.78 -13.93
CA LYS A 121 -10.52 23.87 -14.75
C LYS A 121 -10.98 22.52 -15.30
N LYS A 122 -10.14 21.49 -15.20
CA LYS A 122 -10.45 20.12 -15.62
C LYS A 122 -11.25 19.40 -14.53
#